data_AF-A0A848IA26-F1
#
_entry.id   AF-A0A848IA26-F1
#
_cell.length_a   1.000
_cell.length_b   1.000
_cell.length_c   1.000
_cell.angle_alpha   90.00
_cell.angle_beta   90.00
_cell.angle_gamma   90.00
#
_symmetry.space_group_name_H-M   'P 1'
#
loop_
_entity.id
_entity.type
_entity.pdbx_description
1 polymer ?
#
loop_
_entity_poly.entity_id
_entity_poly.type
_entity_poly.pdbx_seq_one_letter_code
_entity_poly.pdbx_strand_id
1 'polypeptide(L)' 'MSETKEGKPTTPADIEHPQPTVHSDNEKSKLPERDDEGRNQSPADHPGKKPGEGEPSVS' A
#
# COMPACT_ATOMS: atom_id res chain seq x y z
N MET A 1 -22.71 -4.74 9.99
CA MET A 1 -21.30 -5.15 9.87
C MET A 1 -20.49 -4.33 10.88
N SER A 2 -19.93 -5.04 11.86
CA SER A 2 -18.81 -4.73 12.77
C SER A 2 -18.66 -3.32 13.38
N GLU A 3 -19.11 -3.22 14.64
CA GLU A 3 -18.75 -2.16 15.59
C GLU A 3 -17.29 -2.36 16.04
N THR A 4 -16.40 -1.43 15.70
CA THR A 4 -14.97 -1.49 16.07
C THR A 4 -14.79 -0.89 17.47
N LYS A 5 -14.65 -1.76 18.46
CA LYS A 5 -14.40 -1.38 19.86
C LYS A 5 -12.91 -1.04 20.03
N GLU A 6 -12.60 0.26 20.12
CA GLU A 6 -11.25 0.74 20.44
C GLU A 6 -10.86 0.30 21.86
N GLY A 7 -10.02 -0.72 21.96
CA GLY A 7 -9.46 -1.20 23.21
C GLY A 7 -8.26 -0.33 23.62
N LYS A 8 -8.43 0.48 24.68
CA LYS A 8 -7.28 1.09 25.36
C LYS A 8 -6.46 -0.03 26.01
N PRO A 9 -5.13 -0.14 25.77
CA PRO A 9 -4.31 -1.10 26.49
C PRO A 9 -4.16 -0.63 27.94
N THR A 10 -4.78 -1.35 28.87
CA THR A 10 -4.70 -1.11 30.33
C THR A 10 -3.55 -1.87 31.00
N THR A 11 -2.52 -2.29 30.24
CA THR A 11 -1.36 -3.03 30.76
C THR A 11 -0.05 -2.35 30.34
N PRO A 12 1.01 -2.39 31.17
CA PRO A 12 2.31 -1.87 30.78
C PRO A 12 2.77 -2.61 29.51
N ALA A 13 3.28 -1.86 28.53
CA ALA A 13 3.70 -2.41 27.26
C ALA A 13 4.79 -3.47 27.49
N ASP A 14 4.49 -4.71 27.10
CA ASP A 14 5.51 -5.76 27.01
C ASP A 14 6.53 -5.32 25.96
N ILE A 15 7.75 -5.02 26.41
CA ILE A 15 8.82 -4.50 25.55
C ILE A 15 9.30 -5.60 24.57
N GLU A 16 9.15 -6.88 24.94
CA GLU A 16 9.53 -8.02 24.10
C GLU A 16 8.52 -8.25 22.97
N HIS A 17 7.25 -7.87 23.17
CA HIS A 17 6.18 -7.99 22.17
C HIS A 17 5.39 -6.68 22.10
N PRO A 18 5.95 -5.63 21.47
CA PRO A 18 5.28 -4.36 21.34
C PRO A 18 3.93 -4.57 20.65
N GLN A 19 2.90 -3.94 21.20
CA GLN A 19 1.55 -4.05 20.63
C GLN A 19 1.55 -3.47 19.21
N PRO A 20 0.89 -4.15 18.25
CA PRO A 20 0.76 -3.62 16.91
C PRO A 20 0.03 -2.27 16.96
N THR A 21 0.53 -1.31 16.19
CA THR A 21 -0.09 0.02 16.11
C THR A 21 -1.39 -0.08 15.31
N VAL A 22 -2.47 0.46 15.86
CA VAL A 22 -3.77 0.54 15.18
C VAL A 22 -3.85 1.87 14.44
N HIS A 23 -3.95 1.82 13.11
CA HIS A 23 -4.17 2.99 12.28
C HIS A 23 -5.68 3.26 12.11
N SER A 24 -6.06 4.54 12.03
CA SER A 24 -7.45 4.93 11.78
C SER A 24 -7.67 5.09 10.28
N ASP A 25 -7.86 3.98 9.58
CA ASP A 25 -8.06 3.95 8.13
C ASP A 25 -9.54 4.20 7.76
N ASN A 26 -10.05 5.36 8.18
CA ASN A 26 -11.39 5.82 7.87
C ASN A 26 -11.42 6.72 6.60
N GLU A 27 -12.60 7.15 6.16
CA GLU A 27 -12.75 7.99 4.96
C GLU A 27 -11.93 9.29 4.99
N LYS A 28 -11.66 9.84 6.19
CA LYS A 28 -10.82 11.04 6.36
C LYS A 28 -9.32 10.76 6.24
N SER A 29 -8.91 9.49 6.34
CA SER A 29 -7.53 9.03 6.11
C SER A 29 -7.27 8.67 4.65
N LYS A 30 -8.32 8.57 3.82
CA LYS A 30 -8.17 8.27 2.40
C LYS A 30 -7.33 9.38 1.75
N LEU A 31 -6.23 8.98 1.11
CA LEU A 31 -5.46 9.90 0.29
C LEU A 31 -6.36 10.46 -0.83
N PRO A 32 -6.17 11.73 -1.23
CA PRO A 32 -6.89 12.30 -2.36
C PRO A 32 -6.71 11.46 -3.61
N GLU A 33 -7.69 11.52 -4.51
CA GLU A 33 -7.60 10.87 -5.81
C GLU A 33 -6.33 11.35 -6.52
N ARG A 34 -5.50 10.39 -6.91
CA ARG A 34 -4.28 10.67 -7.66
C ARG A 34 -4.60 10.49 -9.13
N ASP A 35 -4.58 11.58 -9.88
CA ASP A 35 -4.67 11.53 -11.34
C ASP A 35 -3.35 11.01 -11.93
N ASP A 36 -3.11 9.71 -11.77
CA ASP A 36 -1.86 9.06 -12.16
C ASP A 36 -1.83 8.71 -13.66
N GLU A 37 -2.99 8.68 -14.34
CA GLU A 37 -3.10 8.36 -15.79
C GLU A 37 -2.52 9.46 -16.70
N GLY A 38 -2.74 10.73 -16.37
CA GLY A 38 -2.22 11.87 -17.13
C GLY A 38 -0.84 12.36 -16.70
N ARG A 39 -0.27 11.78 -15.63
CA ARG A 39 1.04 12.16 -15.13
C ARG A 39 2.14 11.60 -16.02
N ASN A 40 3.19 12.40 -16.21
CA ASN A 40 4.41 11.95 -16.86
C ASN A 40 5.16 11.00 -15.91
N GLN A 41 4.68 9.77 -15.81
CA GLN A 41 5.31 8.70 -15.04
C GLN A 41 6.66 8.35 -15.68
N SER A 42 7.64 7.98 -14.85
CA SER A 42 8.92 7.51 -15.41
C SER A 42 8.68 6.23 -16.21
N PRO A 43 9.39 6.00 -17.33
CA PRO A 43 9.36 4.71 -18.03
C PRO A 43 9.67 3.50 -17.13
N ALA A 44 10.36 3.72 -16.00
CA ALA A 44 10.65 2.71 -14.98
C ALA A 44 9.48 2.44 -14.01
N ASP A 45 8.51 3.35 -13.90
CA ASP A 45 7.30 3.18 -13.08
C ASP A 45 6.24 2.33 -13.80
N HIS A 46 6.38 2.14 -15.12
CA HIS A 46 5.56 1.22 -15.88
C HIS A 46 6.05 -0.22 -15.69
N PRO A 47 5.12 -1.21 -15.64
CA PRO A 47 5.49 -2.61 -15.69
C PRO A 47 6.41 -2.89 -16.88
N GLY A 48 7.44 -3.72 -16.65
CA GLY A 48 8.35 -4.14 -17.71
C GLY A 48 7.63 -4.80 -18.89
N LYS A 49 8.31 -4.86 -20.04
CA LYS A 49 7.79 -5.58 -21.22
C LYS A 49 7.59 -7.05 -20.89
N LYS A 50 6.59 -7.68 -21.52
CA LYS A 50 6.34 -9.11 -21.33
C LYS A 50 7.56 -9.89 -21.85
N PRO A 51 7.89 -11.05 -21.23
CA PRO A 51 8.88 -11.95 -21.80
C PRO A 51 8.56 -12.23 -23.28
N GLY A 52 9.51 -12.00 -24.18
CA GLY A 52 9.36 -12.15 -25.63
C GLY A 52 8.99 -10.88 -26.44
N GLU A 53 8.66 -9.74 -25.81
CA GLU A 53 8.36 -8.48 -26.52
C GLU A 53 9.59 -7.64 -26.90
N GLY A 54 10.80 -8.10 -26.55
CA GLY A 54 12.06 -7.40 -26.83
C GLY A 54 13.19 -8.31 -27.31
N GLU A 55 12.92 -9.60 -27.49
CA GLU A 55 13.91 -10.54 -27.99
C GLU A 55 13.87 -10.50 -29.53
N PRO A 56 15.01 -10.32 -30.21
CA PRO A 56 15.07 -10.43 -31.65
C PRO A 56 14.67 -11.85 -32.07
N SER A 57 13.82 -11.97 -33.09
CA SER A 57 13.45 -13.28 -33.62
C SER A 57 14.70 -14.02 -34.10
N VAL A 58 15.02 -15.13 -33.44
CA VAL A 58 16.06 -16.04 -33.92
C VAL A 58 15.46 -16.92 -35.01
N SER A 59 15.85 -16.67 -36.25
CA SER A 59 15.57 -17.50 -37.44
C SER A 59 16.65 -18.55 -37.64
#